data_AF-A0A7K1GBV5-F1
#
_entry.id   AF-A0A7K1GBV5-F1
#
_cell.length_a   1.000
_cell.length_b   1.000
_cell.length_c   1.000
_cell.angle_alpha   90.00
_cell.angle_beta   90.00
_cell.angle_gamma   90.00
#
_symmetry.space_group_name_H-M   'P 1'
#
loop_
_entity.id
_entity.type
_entity.pdbx_description
1 polymer ?
#
loop_
_entity_poly.entity_id
_entity_poly.type
_entity_poly.pdbx_seq_one_letter_code
_entity_poly.pdbx_strand_id
1 'polypeptide(L)'
;MKTIVLVRHGKSSWKYDVSDAERPLKSRGVNDAKLVANQYLGSNDVPEKIFTSPANRALSTCRIFMDVFGLSENSFTINKDLYDFSGEGVINFIKKLPNTIDSVMIFGHNHAFTSIANIFGDRFIDNLPTSGLVKLNFDIDNWQDFKQGTTELVIIPKELKK
;
A
#
# COMPACT_ATOMS: atom_id res chain seq x y z
N MET A 1 -7.19 2.48 18.58
CA MET A 1 -5.92 2.60 17.81
C MET A 1 -6.17 2.13 16.40
N LYS A 2 -5.73 2.90 15.39
CA LYS A 2 -5.96 2.57 13.98
C LYS A 2 -4.64 2.47 13.22
N THR A 3 -4.56 1.56 12.25
CA THR A 3 -3.34 1.22 11.51
C THR A 3 -3.57 1.29 10.01
N ILE A 4 -2.64 1.92 9.30
CA ILE A 4 -2.63 1.96 7.83
C ILE A 4 -1.30 1.44 7.33
N VAL A 5 -1.37 0.45 6.44
CA VAL A 5 -0.23 -0.06 5.68
C VAL A 5 -0.35 0.40 4.24
N LEU A 6 0.52 1.29 3.80
CA LEU A 6 0.58 1.79 2.43
C LEU A 6 1.61 1.00 1.63
N VAL A 7 1.19 0.36 0.54
CA VAL A 7 2.06 -0.41 -0.35
C VAL A 7 2.06 0.20 -1.74
N ARG A 8 3.18 0.81 -2.15
CA ARG A 8 3.32 1.28 -3.52
C ARG A 8 3.41 0.07 -4.46
N HIS A 9 2.67 0.11 -5.57
CA HIS A 9 2.72 -0.95 -6.58
C HIS A 9 4.16 -1.31 -7.01
N GLY A 10 4.34 -2.56 -7.43
CA GLY A 10 5.62 -3.04 -7.94
C GLY A 10 6.04 -2.39 -9.25
N LYS A 11 7.30 -2.56 -9.63
CA LYS A 11 7.85 -1.95 -10.85
C LYS A 11 7.07 -2.43 -12.08
N SER A 12 6.43 -1.49 -12.80
CA SER A 12 5.64 -1.75 -14.00
C SER A 12 6.44 -1.68 -15.31
N SER A 13 5.91 -2.33 -16.35
CA SER A 13 6.46 -2.35 -17.70
C SER A 13 5.93 -1.19 -18.54
N TRP A 14 6.77 -0.70 -19.46
CA TRP A 14 6.41 0.24 -20.52
C TRP A 14 6.57 -0.41 -21.91
N LYS A 15 6.88 -1.71 -21.96
CA LYS A 15 7.17 -2.43 -23.21
C LYS A 15 5.92 -2.68 -24.07
N TYR A 16 4.75 -2.69 -23.45
CA TYR A 16 3.49 -3.06 -24.08
C TYR A 16 2.74 -1.79 -24.48
N ASP A 17 2.09 -1.83 -25.64
CA ASP A 17 1.21 -0.76 -26.12
C ASP A 17 -0.16 -0.90 -25.46
N VAL A 18 -0.24 -0.46 -24.20
CA VAL A 18 -1.44 -0.50 -23.36
C VAL A 18 -1.59 0.83 -22.63
N SER A 19 -2.82 1.15 -22.22
CA SER A 19 -3.09 2.34 -21.40
C SER A 19 -2.32 2.28 -20.08
N ASP A 20 -2.11 3.43 -19.42
CA ASP A 20 -1.35 3.44 -18.16
C ASP A 20 -1.92 2.48 -17.11
N ALA A 21 -3.25 2.46 -16.97
CA ALA A 21 -3.95 1.60 -16.01
C ALA A 21 -3.71 0.10 -16.25
N GLU A 22 -3.57 -0.31 -17.51
CA GLU A 22 -3.42 -1.71 -17.91
C GLU A 22 -1.97 -2.22 -17.87
N ARG A 23 -1.00 -1.33 -17.60
CA ARG A 23 0.42 -1.70 -17.60
C ARG A 23 0.72 -2.83 -16.61
N PRO A 24 1.33 -3.94 -17.08
CA PRO A 24 1.65 -5.07 -16.22
C PRO A 24 2.92 -4.81 -15.40
N LEU A 25 3.15 -5.64 -14.39
CA LEU A 25 4.42 -5.67 -13.65
C LEU A 25 5.58 -6.20 -14.52
N LYS A 26 6.80 -5.74 -14.22
CA LYS A 26 8.03 -6.40 -14.66
C LYS A 26 8.35 -7.56 -13.70
N SER A 27 9.16 -8.53 -14.15
CA SER A 27 9.63 -9.64 -13.30
C SER A 27 10.30 -9.16 -12.01
N ARG A 28 11.10 -8.08 -12.09
CA ARG A 28 11.66 -7.43 -10.89
C ARG A 28 10.57 -6.91 -9.95
N GLY A 29 9.50 -6.31 -10.47
CA GLY A 29 8.39 -5.82 -9.64
C GLY A 29 7.66 -6.94 -8.90
N VAL A 30 7.50 -8.10 -9.57
CA VAL A 30 6.94 -9.31 -8.95
C VAL A 30 7.83 -9.82 -7.83
N ASN A 31 9.13 -9.97 -8.09
CA ASN A 31 10.09 -10.46 -7.09
C ASN A 31 10.21 -9.50 -5.89
N ASP A 32 10.28 -8.19 -6.15
CA ASP A 32 10.40 -7.17 -5.10
C ASP A 32 9.13 -7.14 -4.23
N ALA A 33 7.94 -7.32 -4.82
CA ALA A 33 6.69 -7.42 -4.07
C ALA A 33 6.65 -8.68 -3.19
N LYS A 34 7.07 -9.84 -3.71
CA LYS A 34 7.17 -11.08 -2.92
C LYS A 34 8.12 -10.91 -1.74
N LEU A 35 9.28 -10.29 -1.96
CA LEU A 35 10.28 -10.07 -0.93
C LEU A 35 9.74 -9.19 0.21
N VAL A 36 9.09 -8.07 -0.12
CA VAL A 36 8.50 -7.18 0.89
C VAL A 36 7.31 -7.83 1.60
N ALA A 37 6.46 -8.56 0.88
CA ALA A 37 5.35 -9.30 1.50
C ALA A 37 5.85 -10.32 2.52
N ASN A 38 6.90 -11.09 2.20
CA ASN A 38 7.48 -12.06 3.14
C ASN A 38 8.12 -11.38 4.35
N GLN A 39 8.84 -10.26 4.13
CA GLN A 39 9.42 -9.49 5.23
C GLN A 39 8.35 -8.95 6.17
N TYR A 40 7.22 -8.48 5.62
CA TYR A 40 6.10 -7.98 6.41
C TYR A 40 5.35 -9.11 7.13
N LEU A 41 5.14 -10.26 6.49
CA LEU A 41 4.48 -11.40 7.12
C LEU A 41 5.24 -11.90 8.37
N GLY A 42 6.56 -11.78 8.38
CA GLY A 42 7.41 -12.16 9.52
C GLY A 42 7.06 -11.44 10.84
N SER A 43 6.32 -10.33 10.81
CA SER A 43 5.82 -9.64 12.00
C SER A 43 4.42 -10.07 12.46
N ASN A 44 3.81 -11.09 11.84
CA ASN A 44 2.46 -11.62 12.14
C ASN A 44 1.33 -10.58 12.06
N ASP A 45 1.48 -9.57 11.22
CA ASP A 45 0.69 -8.35 11.28
C ASP A 45 -0.25 -8.18 10.07
N VAL A 46 -1.00 -9.23 9.72
CA VAL A 46 -1.87 -9.21 8.53
C VAL A 46 -3.06 -8.25 8.76
N PRO A 47 -3.29 -7.23 7.92
CA PRO A 47 -4.37 -6.27 8.14
C PRO A 47 -5.76 -6.86 7.97
N GLU A 48 -6.75 -6.32 8.69
CA GLU A 48 -8.14 -6.80 8.71
C GLU A 48 -8.84 -6.62 7.36
N LYS A 49 -8.52 -5.52 6.65
CA LYS A 49 -9.07 -5.21 5.33
C LYS A 49 -7.99 -4.75 4.37
N ILE A 50 -8.14 -5.16 3.12
CA ILE A 50 -7.16 -4.93 2.06
C ILE A 50 -7.87 -4.25 0.90
N PHE A 51 -7.31 -3.13 0.45
CA PHE A 51 -7.85 -2.30 -0.61
C PHE A 51 -6.81 -2.04 -1.68
N THR A 52 -7.24 -1.92 -2.92
CA THR A 52 -6.33 -1.68 -4.05
C THR A 52 -6.91 -0.73 -5.07
N SER A 53 -6.04 0.08 -5.64
CA SER A 53 -6.30 0.80 -6.88
C SER A 53 -6.73 -0.16 -8.00
N PRO A 54 -7.61 0.27 -8.92
CA PRO A 54 -8.01 -0.53 -10.09
C PRO A 54 -6.88 -0.74 -11.11
N ALA A 55 -5.75 -0.04 -11.02
CA ALA A 55 -4.65 -0.23 -11.96
C ALA A 55 -4.08 -1.64 -11.88
N ASN A 56 -3.84 -2.27 -13.03
CA ASN A 56 -3.37 -3.65 -13.17
C ASN A 56 -2.09 -3.93 -12.35
N ARG A 57 -1.13 -2.99 -12.36
CA ARG A 57 0.09 -3.07 -11.54
C ARG A 57 -0.17 -3.09 -10.03
N ALA A 58 -1.16 -2.34 -9.54
CA ALA A 58 -1.53 -2.33 -8.12
C ALA A 58 -2.27 -3.61 -7.75
N LEU A 59 -3.25 -4.02 -8.56
CA LEU A 59 -3.98 -5.29 -8.42
C LEU A 59 -3.03 -6.49 -8.39
N SER A 60 -2.10 -6.54 -9.34
CA SER A 60 -1.10 -7.62 -9.41
C SER A 60 -0.19 -7.63 -8.18
N THR A 61 0.18 -6.47 -7.65
CA THR A 61 0.97 -6.36 -6.41
C THR A 61 0.16 -6.85 -5.20
N CYS A 62 -1.11 -6.44 -5.11
CA CYS A 62 -2.03 -6.90 -4.08
C CYS A 62 -2.17 -8.42 -4.08
N ARG A 63 -2.41 -9.03 -5.25
CA ARG A 63 -2.52 -10.50 -5.39
C ARG A 63 -1.26 -11.23 -4.95
N ILE A 64 -0.08 -10.69 -5.22
CA ILE A 64 1.19 -11.25 -4.73
C ILE A 64 1.25 -11.24 -3.20
N PHE A 65 0.78 -10.17 -2.55
CA PHE A 65 0.70 -10.14 -1.10
C PHE A 65 -0.33 -11.15 -0.56
N MET A 66 -1.47 -11.31 -1.22
CA MET A 66 -2.49 -12.29 -0.79
C MET A 66 -1.95 -13.72 -0.83
N ASP A 67 -1.25 -14.07 -1.91
CA ASP A 67 -0.58 -15.37 -2.08
C ASP A 67 0.42 -15.63 -0.94
N VAL A 68 1.28 -14.64 -0.64
CA VAL A 68 2.25 -14.75 0.46
C VAL A 68 1.58 -14.87 1.82
N PHE A 69 0.48 -14.14 2.05
CA PHE A 69 -0.27 -14.20 3.31
C PHE A 69 -1.17 -15.43 3.43
N GLY A 70 -1.27 -16.28 2.39
CA GLY A 70 -2.17 -17.43 2.37
C GLY A 70 -3.66 -17.03 2.37
N LEU A 71 -3.99 -15.83 1.89
CA LEU A 71 -5.35 -15.33 1.78
C LEU A 71 -5.98 -15.71 0.43
N SER A 72 -7.31 -15.74 0.39
CA SER A 72 -8.04 -15.98 -0.87
C SER A 72 -7.73 -14.89 -1.90
N GLU A 73 -7.69 -15.26 -3.18
CA GLU A 73 -7.39 -14.35 -4.29
C GLU A 73 -8.38 -13.17 -4.40
N ASN A 74 -9.54 -13.26 -3.74
CA ASN A 74 -10.57 -12.21 -3.72
C ASN A 74 -10.72 -11.54 -2.34
N SER A 75 -9.78 -11.74 -1.42
CA SER A 75 -9.77 -11.12 -0.08
C SER A 75 -9.33 -9.64 -0.11
N PHE A 76 -9.78 -8.87 -1.08
CA PHE A 76 -9.53 -7.44 -1.19
C PHE A 76 -10.70 -6.70 -1.83
N THR A 77 -10.77 -5.38 -1.67
CA THR A 77 -11.76 -4.53 -2.32
C THR A 77 -11.08 -3.53 -3.26
N ILE A 78 -11.59 -3.42 -4.48
CA ILE A 78 -11.11 -2.44 -5.46
C ILE A 78 -11.80 -1.11 -5.20
N ASN A 79 -11.03 -0.02 -5.10
CA ASN A 79 -11.59 1.32 -4.97
C ASN A 79 -10.93 2.29 -5.96
N LYS A 80 -11.76 3.02 -6.73
CA LYS A 80 -11.32 3.95 -7.79
C LYS A 80 -10.55 5.15 -7.23
N ASP A 81 -10.88 5.60 -6.02
CA ASP A 81 -10.22 6.73 -5.35
C ASP A 81 -8.74 6.42 -5.02
N LEU A 82 -8.35 5.14 -5.06
CA LEU A 82 -6.97 4.70 -4.86
C LEU A 82 -6.12 4.76 -6.14
N TYR A 83 -6.72 5.03 -7.30
CA TYR A 83 -5.96 5.46 -8.49
C TYR A 83 -5.70 6.97 -8.39
N ASP A 84 -4.84 7.33 -7.45
CA ASP A 84 -4.57 8.70 -7.08
C ASP A 84 -3.05 8.92 -6.93
N PHE A 85 -2.61 10.06 -7.45
CA PHE A 85 -1.21 10.49 -7.48
C PHE A 85 -0.97 11.76 -6.66
N SER A 86 -2.03 12.50 -6.28
CA SER A 86 -1.96 13.70 -5.44
C SER A 86 -2.10 13.37 -3.96
N GLY A 87 -2.92 12.38 -3.62
CA GLY A 87 -3.16 11.88 -2.26
C GLY A 87 -4.52 12.26 -1.68
N GLU A 88 -5.23 13.22 -2.27
CA GLU A 88 -6.56 13.65 -1.80
C GLU A 88 -7.60 12.53 -1.88
N GLY A 89 -7.59 11.73 -2.95
CA GLY A 89 -8.48 10.60 -3.13
C GLY A 89 -8.25 9.53 -2.06
N VAL A 90 -6.98 9.22 -1.80
CA VAL A 90 -6.59 8.25 -0.75
C VAL A 90 -6.99 8.76 0.63
N ILE A 91 -6.76 10.03 0.95
CA ILE A 91 -7.15 10.62 2.25
C ILE A 91 -8.66 10.60 2.43
N ASN A 92 -9.42 10.98 1.41
CA ASN A 92 -10.88 10.94 1.42
C ASN A 92 -11.42 9.52 1.58
N PHE A 93 -10.78 8.55 0.94
CA PHE A 93 -11.09 7.13 1.12
C PHE A 93 -10.86 6.69 2.57
N ILE A 94 -9.68 7.00 3.14
CA ILE A 94 -9.34 6.65 4.52
C ILE A 94 -10.39 7.22 5.48
N LYS A 95 -10.71 8.51 5.37
CA LYS A 95 -11.69 9.18 6.25
C LYS A 95 -13.10 8.60 6.19
N LYS A 96 -13.44 7.87 5.13
CA LYS A 96 -14.76 7.23 4.93
C LYS A 96 -14.79 5.77 5.36
N LEU A 97 -13.68 5.20 5.83
CA LEU A 97 -13.63 3.82 6.30
C LEU A 97 -14.57 3.62 7.51
N PRO A 98 -15.26 2.47 7.61
CA PRO A 98 -16.00 2.10 8.81
C PRO A 98 -15.10 2.06 10.05
N ASN A 99 -15.55 2.68 11.15
CA ASN A 99 -14.78 2.72 12.41
C ASN A 99 -14.64 1.35 13.08
N THR A 100 -15.43 0.35 12.64
CA THR A 100 -15.31 -1.06 13.05
C THR A 100 -14.08 -1.76 12.49
N ILE A 101 -13.33 -1.11 11.59
CA ILE A 101 -12.07 -1.61 11.05
C ILE A 101 -10.95 -0.84 11.72
N ASP A 102 -9.98 -1.56 12.27
CA ASP A 102 -8.85 -0.98 12.98
C ASP A 102 -7.53 -1.07 12.20
N SER A 103 -7.41 -2.00 11.24
CA SER A 103 -6.21 -2.13 10.42
C SER A 103 -6.51 -2.34 8.95
N VAL A 104 -5.91 -1.51 8.09
CA VAL A 104 -6.08 -1.60 6.63
C VAL A 104 -4.75 -1.65 5.88
N MET A 105 -4.70 -2.44 4.81
CA MET A 105 -3.64 -2.38 3.79
C MET A 105 -4.17 -1.75 2.52
N ILE A 106 -3.43 -0.80 1.96
CA ILE A 106 -3.83 -0.04 0.77
C ILE A 106 -2.73 -0.13 -0.29
N PHE A 107 -3.08 -0.64 -1.48
CA PHE A 107 -2.20 -0.72 -2.64
C PHE A 107 -2.47 0.43 -3.61
N GLY A 108 -1.45 1.22 -3.91
CA GLY A 108 -1.61 2.45 -4.72
C GLY A 108 -0.30 2.98 -5.30
N HIS A 109 -0.22 4.31 -5.44
CA HIS A 109 0.77 4.98 -6.29
C HIS A 109 1.55 6.07 -5.55
N ASN A 110 2.69 6.43 -6.12
CA ASN A 110 3.39 7.68 -5.80
C ASN A 110 2.97 8.76 -6.81
N HIS A 111 3.00 10.06 -6.46
CA HIS A 111 3.63 10.63 -5.25
C HIS A 111 2.76 10.60 -3.99
N ALA A 112 1.44 10.40 -4.15
CA ALA A 112 0.45 10.30 -3.06
C ALA A 112 0.95 9.59 -1.80
N PHE A 113 1.45 8.36 -1.91
CA PHE A 113 1.84 7.57 -0.73
C PHE A 113 3.05 8.15 0.02
N THR A 114 4.02 8.72 -0.70
CA THR A 114 5.16 9.41 -0.06
C THR A 114 4.68 10.65 0.68
N SER A 115 3.82 11.45 0.05
CA SER A 115 3.24 12.63 0.69
C SER A 115 2.42 12.27 1.93
N ILE A 116 1.56 11.26 1.84
CA ILE A 116 0.74 10.80 2.97
C ILE A 116 1.61 10.30 4.12
N ALA A 117 2.63 9.48 3.84
CA ALA A 117 3.56 9.01 4.86
C ALA A 117 4.27 10.17 5.57
N ASN A 118 4.69 11.20 4.83
CA ASN A 118 5.37 12.36 5.40
C ASN A 118 4.43 13.32 6.16
N ILE A 119 3.18 13.49 5.71
CA ILE A 119 2.21 14.38 6.35
C ILE A 119 1.62 13.76 7.62
N PHE A 120 1.30 12.47 7.56
CA PHE A 120 0.56 11.77 8.61
C PHE A 120 1.44 10.86 9.47
N GLY A 121 2.70 10.65 9.10
CA GLY A 121 3.70 10.00 9.94
C GLY A 121 4.56 10.99 10.72
N ASP A 122 5.54 10.45 11.44
CA ASP A 122 6.56 11.19 12.20
C ASP A 122 7.98 10.98 11.66
N ARG A 123 8.12 10.21 10.56
CA ARG A 123 9.40 9.92 9.91
C ARG A 123 9.38 10.37 8.46
N PHE A 124 10.31 11.26 8.11
CA PHE A 124 10.50 11.69 6.73
C PHE A 124 11.07 10.56 5.86
N ILE A 125 10.46 10.36 4.70
CA ILE A 125 10.97 9.53 3.60
C ILE A 125 11.04 10.35 2.31
N ASP A 126 12.18 10.31 1.64
CA ASP A 126 12.38 11.07 0.38
C ASP A 126 11.47 10.55 -0.75
N ASN A 127 11.39 9.23 -0.90
CA ASN A 127 10.50 8.58 -1.85
C ASN A 127 10.23 7.13 -1.43
N LEU A 128 8.96 6.75 -1.39
CA LEU A 128 8.55 5.35 -1.26
C LEU A 128 8.82 4.61 -2.59
N PRO A 129 9.82 3.72 -2.72
CA PRO A 129 10.13 3.08 -3.99
C PRO A 129 9.03 2.07 -4.39
N THR A 130 9.05 1.62 -5.66
CA THR A 130 8.13 0.55 -6.11
C THR A 130 8.26 -0.69 -5.25
N SER A 131 7.14 -1.33 -4.92
CA SER A 131 7.02 -2.41 -3.91
C SER A 131 7.37 -2.01 -2.47
N GLY A 132 7.67 -0.73 -2.21
CA GLY A 132 7.92 -0.23 -0.87
C GLY A 132 6.64 -0.19 -0.03
N LEU A 133 6.80 -0.40 1.28
CA LEU A 133 5.72 -0.45 2.26
C LEU A 133 6.00 0.51 3.41
N VAL A 134 4.97 1.21 3.89
CA VAL A 134 5.01 2.01 5.11
C VAL A 134 3.84 1.62 6.00
N LYS A 135 4.10 1.39 7.30
CA LYS A 135 3.08 1.18 8.32
C LYS A 135 3.00 2.41 9.22
N LEU A 136 1.79 2.95 9.36
CA LEU A 136 1.47 4.11 10.17
C LEU A 136 0.43 3.74 11.22
N ASN A 137 0.60 4.24 12.45
CA ASN A 137 -0.35 4.05 13.55
C ASN A 137 -0.90 5.38 14.04
N PHE A 138 -2.17 5.37 14.42
CA PHE A 138 -2.93 6.54 14.81
C PHE A 138 -3.67 6.31 16.12
N ASP A 139 -3.48 7.24 17.05
CA ASP A 139 -4.26 7.30 18.29
C ASP A 139 -5.56 8.10 18.05
N ILE A 140 -6.50 7.43 17.37
CA ILE A 140 -7.83 7.90 17.01
C ILE A 140 -8.85 6.77 17.15
N ASP A 141 -10.10 7.13 17.42
CA ASP A 141 -11.24 6.20 17.45
C ASP A 141 -12.02 6.19 16.14
N ASN A 142 -12.05 7.30 15.41
CA ASN A 142 -12.75 7.43 14.14
C ASN A 142 -11.78 7.73 13.00
N TRP A 143 -11.99 7.10 11.84
CA TRP A 143 -11.20 7.38 10.64
C TRP A 143 -11.39 8.82 10.14
N GLN A 144 -12.52 9.46 10.42
CA GLN A 144 -12.75 10.86 10.06
C GLN A 144 -11.78 11.82 10.77
N ASP A 145 -11.28 11.43 11.96
CA ASP A 145 -10.32 12.19 12.77
C ASP A 145 -8.87 12.00 12.30
N PHE A 146 -8.67 11.52 11.07
CA PHE A 146 -7.36 11.26 10.47
C PHE A 146 -6.42 12.47 10.62
N LYS A 147 -5.39 12.27 11.44
CA LYS A 147 -4.43 13.28 11.90
C LYS A 147 -3.03 12.67 11.90
N GLN A 148 -2.02 13.46 12.25
CA GLN A 148 -0.66 12.96 12.39
C GLN A 148 -0.58 11.83 13.44
N GLY A 149 0.07 10.74 13.06
CA GLY A 149 0.36 9.58 13.88
C GLY A 149 1.86 9.25 13.86
N THR A 150 2.19 7.98 14.01
CA THR A 150 3.58 7.50 14.09
C THR A 150 3.90 6.56 12.93
N THR A 151 5.13 6.62 12.42
CA THR A 151 5.65 5.68 11.42
C THR A 151 6.36 4.54 12.12
N GLU A 152 5.66 3.42 12.23
CA GLU A 152 6.20 2.22 12.89
C GLU A 152 7.27 1.55 12.04
N LEU A 153 6.99 1.37 10.74
CA LEU A 153 7.80 0.55 9.86
C LEU A 153 7.86 1.14 8.45
N VAL A 154 9.04 1.08 7.85
CA VAL A 154 9.27 1.32 6.43
C VAL A 154 10.06 0.14 5.89
N ILE A 155 9.57 -0.49 4.83
CA ILE A 155 10.27 -1.59 4.14
C ILE A 155 10.61 -1.16 2.73
N ILE A 156 11.91 -1.15 2.42
CA ILE A 156 12.42 -0.82 1.09
C ILE A 156 13.00 -2.10 0.45
N PRO A 157 12.49 -2.54 -0.72
CA PRO A 157 12.95 -3.80 -1.33
C PRO A 157 14.45 -3.85 -1.63
N LYS A 158 15.10 -2.71 -1.81
CA LYS A 158 16.55 -2.64 -2.06
C LYS A 158 17.36 -3.03 -0.81
N GLU A 159 16.86 -2.73 0.38
CA GLU A 159 17.52 -3.01 1.66
C GLU A 159 17.40 -4.49 2.06
N LEU A 160 16.46 -5.21 1.46
CA LEU A 160 16.25 -6.64 1.69
C LEU A 160 17.10 -7.54 0.78
N LYS A 161 17.75 -6.98 -0.25
CA LYS A 161 18.58 -7.72 -1.19
C LYS A 161 20.01 -7.76 -0.66
N LYS A 162 20.47 -8.96 -0.30
CA LYS A 162 21.89 -9.23 0.01
C LYS A 162 22.72 -9.26 -1.27
#